data_AF-A0A0Q7Z5E0-F1
#
_entry.id   AF-A0A0Q7Z5E0-F1
#
_cell.length_a   1.000
_cell.length_b   1.000
_cell.length_c   1.000
_cell.angle_alpha   90.00
_cell.angle_beta   90.00
_cell.angle_gamma   90.00
#
_symmetry.space_group_name_H-M   'P 1'
#
loop_
_entity.id
_entity.type
_entity.pdbx_description
1 polymer ?
#
loop_
_entity_poly.entity_id
_entity_poly.type
_entity_poly.pdbx_seq_one_letter_code
_entity_poly.pdbx_strand_id
1 'polypeptide(L)'
;MALALLSLAACAENPDAACQGDAVIAALTKGITEKAITGAQQMADHRMRGSGATLSAFRSVADRFELSVTKARVIEKGPDAARRCAGRLSITVPEDVLTKADNVAAMLGKGDIQALAKAENVDLKGTTFRTDVDYSIAGGDGGAVVEPERGTRFVGLVRDLLVAAVLDQHIRSEYDAIREEERVRADARAMAEDPDRADELAELLERERQAHAEDDADGVAAAAERAAAASEAAVRGL
;
A
#
# COMPACT_ATOMS: atom_id res chain seq x y z
N MET A 1 -65.62 -23.31 13.33
CA MET A 1 -64.60 -23.77 14.29
C MET A 1 -63.25 -23.59 13.63
N ALA A 2 -62.45 -22.67 14.17
CA ALA A 2 -61.17 -22.24 13.63
C ALA A 2 -60.08 -23.27 13.97
N LEU A 3 -59.46 -23.84 12.94
CA LEU A 3 -58.20 -24.58 13.04
C LEU A 3 -57.19 -23.94 12.10
N ALA A 4 -55.92 -23.91 12.54
CA ALA A 4 -54.72 -23.47 11.84
C ALA A 4 -54.32 -21.98 11.93
N LEU A 5 -54.17 -21.47 13.16
CA LEU A 5 -53.41 -20.25 13.50
C LEU A 5 -52.16 -20.57 14.37
N LEU A 6 -51.53 -21.73 14.17
CA LEU A 6 -50.47 -22.25 15.07
C LEU A 6 -49.08 -22.40 14.42
N SER A 7 -48.81 -21.78 13.28
CA SER A 7 -47.51 -21.87 12.59
C SER A 7 -46.57 -20.67 12.76
N LEU A 8 -46.89 -19.66 13.59
CA LEU A 8 -46.01 -18.48 13.81
C LEU A 8 -45.28 -18.44 15.16
N ALA A 9 -45.47 -19.44 16.03
CA ALA A 9 -44.86 -19.43 17.37
C ALA A 9 -43.50 -20.16 17.47
N ALA A 10 -42.95 -20.70 16.37
CA ALA A 10 -41.72 -21.49 16.39
C ALA A 10 -40.43 -20.68 16.08
N CYS A 11 -40.50 -19.37 15.82
CA CYS A 11 -39.31 -18.52 15.65
C CYS A 11 -38.82 -17.89 16.98
N ALA A 12 -39.01 -18.56 18.11
CA ALA A 12 -38.60 -18.06 19.43
C ALA A 12 -37.35 -18.76 20.01
N GLU A 13 -36.79 -19.78 19.36
CA GLU A 13 -35.85 -20.70 20.03
C GLU A 13 -34.36 -20.55 19.71
N ASN A 14 -33.94 -19.57 18.90
CA ASN A 14 -32.52 -19.26 18.78
C ASN A 14 -32.22 -17.75 18.80
N PRO A 15 -31.86 -17.17 19.95
CA PRO A 15 -31.49 -15.75 20.01
C PRO A 15 -30.29 -15.42 19.11
N ASP A 16 -29.41 -16.38 18.82
CA ASP A 16 -28.25 -16.18 17.94
C ASP A 16 -28.63 -16.05 16.46
N ALA A 17 -29.81 -16.53 16.05
CA ALA A 17 -30.30 -16.38 14.69
C ALA A 17 -30.45 -14.90 14.29
N ALA A 18 -30.73 -14.01 15.25
CA ALA A 18 -30.78 -12.58 15.01
C ALA A 18 -29.40 -11.98 14.68
N CYS A 19 -28.31 -12.57 15.19
CA CYS A 19 -26.94 -12.13 14.90
C CYS A 19 -26.40 -12.71 13.59
N GLN A 20 -26.98 -13.82 13.12
CA GLN A 20 -26.50 -14.58 11.95
C GLN A 20 -27.26 -14.27 10.66
N GLY A 21 -28.27 -13.41 10.69
CA GLY A 21 -29.06 -13.08 9.51
C GLY A 21 -28.21 -12.44 8.40
N ASP A 22 -28.37 -12.91 7.16
CA ASP A 22 -27.59 -12.45 6.01
C ASP A 22 -27.62 -10.92 5.83
N ALA A 23 -28.78 -10.29 6.08
CA ALA A 23 -28.93 -8.84 6.01
C ALA A 23 -28.07 -8.10 7.06
N VAL A 24 -27.91 -8.68 8.27
CA VAL A 24 -27.08 -8.11 9.34
C VAL A 24 -25.60 -8.25 9.00
N ILE A 25 -25.19 -9.43 8.52
CA ILE A 25 -23.81 -9.68 8.10
C ILE A 25 -23.45 -8.76 6.93
N ALA A 26 -24.33 -8.64 5.93
CA ALA A 26 -24.14 -7.74 4.79
C ALA A 26 -24.05 -6.27 5.22
N ALA A 27 -24.88 -5.82 6.17
CA ALA A 27 -24.81 -4.46 6.70
C ALA A 27 -23.49 -4.20 7.44
N LEU A 28 -23.02 -5.17 8.25
CA LEU A 28 -21.75 -5.09 8.97
C LEU A 28 -20.55 -5.02 8.01
N THR A 29 -20.47 -5.95 7.06
CA THR A 29 -19.36 -6.01 6.11
C THR A 29 -19.35 -4.78 5.20
N LYS A 30 -20.53 -4.32 4.75
CA LYS A 30 -20.68 -3.07 4.01
C LYS A 30 -20.20 -1.87 4.82
N GLY A 31 -20.63 -1.73 6.09
CA GLY A 31 -20.23 -0.63 6.94
C GLY A 31 -18.73 -0.57 7.21
N ILE A 32 -18.09 -1.74 7.42
CA ILE A 32 -16.63 -1.85 7.56
C ILE A 32 -15.92 -1.41 6.27
N THR A 33 -16.40 -1.91 5.14
CA THR A 33 -15.80 -1.65 3.83
C THR A 33 -15.94 -0.17 3.44
N GLU A 34 -17.12 0.42 3.62
CA GLU A 34 -17.36 1.84 3.34
C GLU A 34 -16.53 2.76 4.24
N LYS A 35 -16.39 2.42 5.54
CA LYS A 35 -15.50 3.17 6.45
C LYS A 35 -14.04 3.07 6.02
N ALA A 36 -13.58 1.88 5.62
CA ALA A 36 -12.21 1.68 5.14
C ALA A 36 -11.94 2.45 3.84
N ILE A 37 -12.85 2.39 2.86
CA ILE A 37 -12.78 3.12 1.60
C ILE A 37 -12.75 4.63 1.85
N THR A 38 -13.66 5.14 2.68
CA THR A 38 -13.73 6.58 2.98
C THR A 38 -12.45 7.04 3.68
N GLY A 39 -11.94 6.25 4.63
CA GLY A 39 -10.66 6.52 5.28
C GLY A 39 -9.47 6.48 4.32
N ALA A 40 -9.48 5.57 3.34
CA ALA A 40 -8.42 5.46 2.34
C ALA A 40 -8.42 6.67 1.41
N GLN A 41 -9.61 7.10 0.96
CA GLN A 41 -9.76 8.31 0.16
C GLN A 41 -9.29 9.55 0.93
N GLN A 42 -9.69 9.71 2.19
CA GLN A 42 -9.22 10.83 3.03
C GLN A 42 -7.70 10.82 3.19
N MET A 43 -7.07 9.65 3.35
CA MET A 43 -5.62 9.55 3.39
C MET A 43 -4.98 9.97 2.06
N ALA A 44 -5.55 9.53 0.93
CA ALA A 44 -5.08 9.96 -0.39
C ALA A 44 -5.16 11.49 -0.54
N ASP A 45 -6.30 12.08 -0.21
CA ASP A 45 -6.56 13.52 -0.39
C ASP A 45 -5.70 14.41 0.53
N HIS A 46 -5.38 13.93 1.74
CA HIS A 46 -4.65 14.71 2.73
C HIS A 46 -3.14 14.47 2.72
N ARG A 47 -2.69 13.25 2.46
CA ARG A 47 -1.27 12.86 2.60
C ARG A 47 -0.58 12.56 1.28
N MET A 48 -1.32 12.23 0.23
CA MET A 48 -0.79 11.83 -1.07
C MET A 48 -1.45 12.67 -2.18
N ARG A 49 -1.39 14.00 -1.99
CA ARG A 49 -1.99 14.96 -2.92
C ARG A 49 -1.36 14.81 -4.30
N GLY A 50 -2.20 14.74 -5.33
CA GLY A 50 -1.73 14.53 -6.70
C GLY A 50 -1.56 13.06 -7.09
N SER A 51 -1.86 12.11 -6.19
CA SER A 51 -1.86 10.68 -6.52
C SER A 51 -2.87 10.27 -7.59
N GLY A 52 -3.91 11.09 -7.83
CA GLY A 52 -4.98 10.79 -8.79
C GLY A 52 -5.92 9.66 -8.34
N ALA A 53 -5.79 9.18 -7.09
CA ALA A 53 -6.67 8.14 -6.58
C ALA A 53 -8.12 8.62 -6.47
N THR A 54 -9.03 7.75 -6.90
CA THR A 54 -10.46 8.01 -6.92
C THR A 54 -11.19 7.02 -6.02
N LEU A 55 -12.34 7.45 -5.52
CA LEU A 55 -13.23 6.61 -4.72
C LEU A 55 -13.62 5.32 -5.45
N SER A 56 -13.77 5.37 -6.78
CA SER A 56 -14.06 4.20 -7.62
C SER A 56 -12.90 3.22 -7.69
N ALA A 57 -11.64 3.68 -7.70
CA ALA A 57 -10.49 2.79 -7.64
C ALA A 57 -10.45 2.00 -6.32
N PHE A 58 -10.68 2.68 -5.19
CA PHE A 58 -10.76 2.01 -3.88
C PHE A 58 -11.92 1.01 -3.81
N ARG A 59 -13.10 1.37 -4.32
CA ARG A 59 -14.25 0.43 -4.42
C ARG A 59 -13.91 -0.79 -5.26
N SER A 60 -13.31 -0.57 -6.43
CA SER A 60 -12.94 -1.68 -7.33
C SER A 60 -11.95 -2.66 -6.70
N VAL A 61 -11.04 -2.20 -5.85
CA VAL A 61 -10.16 -3.11 -5.09
C VAL A 61 -10.94 -3.80 -3.97
N ALA A 62 -11.75 -3.05 -3.21
CA ALA A 62 -12.53 -3.59 -2.10
C ALA A 62 -13.52 -4.67 -2.54
N ASP A 63 -14.11 -4.55 -3.74
CA ASP A 63 -15.02 -5.55 -4.31
C ASP A 63 -14.34 -6.90 -4.57
N ARG A 64 -13.00 -6.94 -4.58
CA ARG A 64 -12.21 -8.18 -4.70
C ARG A 64 -11.94 -8.85 -3.36
N PHE A 65 -12.32 -8.21 -2.25
CA PHE A 65 -12.14 -8.77 -0.91
C PHE A 65 -13.36 -9.60 -0.53
N GLU A 66 -13.13 -10.80 0.01
CA GLU A 66 -14.22 -11.64 0.50
C GLU A 66 -14.36 -11.45 2.01
N LEU A 67 -15.42 -10.74 2.43
CA LEU A 67 -15.72 -10.51 3.85
C LEU A 67 -16.78 -11.49 4.33
N SER A 68 -16.55 -12.11 5.49
CA SER A 68 -17.52 -12.98 6.14
C SER A 68 -17.49 -12.81 7.65
N VAL A 69 -18.63 -13.05 8.30
CA VAL A 69 -18.74 -13.11 9.76
C VAL A 69 -19.25 -14.48 10.14
N THR A 70 -18.49 -15.17 10.98
CA THR A 70 -18.81 -16.53 11.43
C THR A 70 -18.96 -16.57 12.95
N LYS A 71 -19.59 -17.62 13.48
CA LYS A 71 -19.76 -17.82 14.93
C LYS A 71 -20.43 -16.64 15.65
N ALA A 72 -21.32 -15.94 14.94
CA ALA A 72 -22.07 -14.82 15.47
C ALA A 72 -23.05 -15.30 16.56
N ARG A 73 -23.00 -14.69 17.74
CA ARG A 73 -23.84 -15.02 18.90
C ARG A 73 -24.24 -13.77 19.66
N VAL A 74 -25.38 -13.81 20.35
CA VAL A 74 -25.81 -12.72 21.23
C VAL A 74 -24.91 -12.72 22.48
N ILE A 75 -24.36 -11.57 22.83
CA ILE A 75 -23.60 -11.36 24.07
C ILE A 75 -24.35 -10.50 25.08
N GLU A 76 -25.27 -9.64 24.64
CA GLU A 76 -26.10 -8.81 25.51
C GLU A 76 -27.47 -8.55 24.87
N LYS A 77 -28.54 -8.60 25.67
CA LYS A 77 -29.87 -8.14 25.29
C LYS A 77 -30.09 -6.79 25.95
N GLY A 78 -30.02 -5.71 25.19
CA GLY A 78 -30.36 -4.38 25.69
C GLY A 78 -31.87 -4.22 25.89
N PRO A 79 -32.31 -3.23 26.69
CA PRO A 79 -33.68 -2.75 26.62
C PRO A 79 -33.98 -2.24 25.21
N ASP A 80 -35.23 -2.36 24.75
CA ASP A 80 -35.73 -1.85 23.46
C ASP A 80 -35.22 -2.55 22.18
N ALA A 81 -35.14 -3.88 22.19
CA ALA A 81 -34.80 -4.71 21.02
C ALA A 81 -33.38 -4.50 20.43
N ALA A 82 -32.57 -3.65 21.05
CA ALA A 82 -31.16 -3.54 20.76
C ALA A 82 -30.44 -4.82 21.22
N ARG A 83 -29.78 -5.52 20.28
CA ARG A 83 -29.03 -6.74 20.57
C ARG A 83 -27.55 -6.50 20.31
N ARG A 84 -26.70 -6.90 21.26
CA ARG A 84 -25.25 -6.91 21.05
C ARG A 84 -24.83 -8.32 20.68
N CYS A 85 -24.08 -8.42 19.60
CA CYS A 85 -23.59 -9.65 19.03
C CYS A 85 -22.07 -9.66 19.05
N ALA A 86 -21.48 -10.84 19.18
CA ALA A 86 -20.07 -11.08 18.94
C ALA A 86 -19.91 -12.13 17.86
N GLY A 87 -18.95 -11.93 16.97
CA GLY A 87 -18.63 -12.87 15.90
C GLY A 87 -17.15 -12.86 15.55
N ARG A 88 -16.78 -13.68 14.58
CA ARG A 88 -15.46 -13.70 13.97
C ARG A 88 -15.54 -13.18 12.56
N LEU A 89 -15.00 -11.98 12.37
CA LEU A 89 -14.83 -11.35 11.07
C LEU A 89 -13.62 -11.97 10.38
N SER A 90 -13.78 -12.33 9.12
CA SER A 90 -12.70 -12.76 8.24
C SER A 90 -12.74 -11.94 6.96
N ILE A 91 -11.57 -11.56 6.46
CA ILE A 91 -11.39 -10.98 5.14
C ILE A 91 -10.34 -11.76 4.38
N THR A 92 -10.69 -12.28 3.21
CA THR A 92 -9.73 -12.87 2.28
C THR A 92 -9.36 -11.82 1.24
N VAL A 93 -8.05 -11.66 1.06
CA VAL A 93 -7.47 -10.61 0.24
C VAL A 93 -6.69 -11.24 -0.91
N PRO A 94 -6.85 -10.77 -2.17
CA PRO A 94 -6.06 -11.29 -3.29
C PRO A 94 -4.55 -11.16 -3.07
N GLU A 95 -3.77 -12.14 -3.54
CA GLU A 95 -2.32 -12.19 -3.35
C GLU A 95 -1.57 -10.98 -3.93
N ASP A 96 -2.06 -10.40 -5.04
CA ASP A 96 -1.46 -9.20 -5.64
C ASP A 96 -1.60 -7.97 -4.72
N VAL A 97 -2.71 -7.88 -3.98
CA VAL A 97 -2.94 -6.81 -3.00
C VAL A 97 -2.03 -7.00 -1.79
N LEU A 98 -1.86 -8.24 -1.31
CA LEU A 98 -0.92 -8.56 -0.24
C LEU A 98 0.52 -8.23 -0.63
N THR A 99 0.92 -8.61 -1.85
CA THR A 99 2.27 -8.32 -2.38
C THR A 99 2.54 -6.82 -2.45
N LYS A 100 1.56 -6.02 -2.91
CA LYS A 100 1.66 -4.56 -2.90
C LYS A 100 1.76 -4.01 -1.48
N ALA A 101 0.96 -4.54 -0.55
CA ALA A 101 0.98 -4.12 0.84
C ALA A 101 2.31 -4.44 1.53
N ASP A 102 2.91 -5.60 1.28
CA ASP A 102 4.25 -5.95 1.76
C ASP A 102 5.32 -4.99 1.25
N ASN A 103 5.30 -4.69 -0.05
CA ASN A 103 6.25 -3.75 -0.64
C ASN A 103 6.12 -2.35 -0.03
N VAL A 104 4.89 -1.84 0.12
CA VAL A 104 4.61 -0.55 0.76
C VAL A 104 5.02 -0.55 2.23
N ALA A 105 4.72 -1.62 2.97
CA ALA A 105 5.12 -1.76 4.38
C ALA A 105 6.65 -1.74 4.52
N ALA A 106 7.37 -2.46 3.65
CA ALA A 106 8.82 -2.52 3.66
C ALA A 106 9.45 -1.16 3.34
N MET A 107 8.97 -0.46 2.31
CA MET A 107 9.44 0.90 1.97
C MET A 107 9.23 1.88 3.13
N LEU A 108 8.10 1.80 3.81
CA LEU A 108 7.78 2.67 4.95
C LEU A 108 8.44 2.22 6.27
N GLY A 109 9.31 1.21 6.25
CA GLY A 109 10.00 0.70 7.45
C GLY A 109 9.07 0.03 8.47
N LYS A 110 7.87 -0.40 8.04
CA LYS A 110 6.86 -1.06 8.89
C LYS A 110 7.00 -2.59 8.93
N GLY A 111 7.98 -3.15 8.22
CA GLY A 111 8.16 -4.59 8.08
C GLY A 111 7.29 -5.15 6.96
N ASP A 112 6.52 -6.19 7.27
CA ASP A 112 5.63 -6.90 6.34
C ASP A 112 4.16 -6.87 6.83
N ILE A 113 3.27 -7.44 6.02
CA ILE A 113 1.85 -7.51 6.32
C ILE A 113 1.54 -8.38 7.54
N GLN A 114 2.42 -9.33 7.86
CA GLN A 114 2.28 -10.15 9.07
C GLN A 114 2.59 -9.33 10.33
N ALA A 115 3.59 -8.46 10.28
CA ALA A 115 3.89 -7.50 11.33
C ALA A 115 2.75 -6.48 11.50
N LEU A 116 2.18 -5.99 10.40
CA LEU A 116 0.99 -5.12 10.43
C LEU A 116 -0.22 -5.81 11.06
N ALA A 117 -0.53 -7.05 10.64
CA ALA A 117 -1.62 -7.83 11.22
C ALA A 117 -1.43 -8.01 12.74
N LYS A 118 -0.20 -8.36 13.16
CA LYS A 118 0.13 -8.51 14.58
C LYS A 118 -0.02 -7.21 15.37
N ALA A 119 0.39 -6.07 14.81
CA ALA A 119 0.23 -4.77 15.45
C ALA A 119 -1.25 -4.42 15.70
N GLU A 120 -2.12 -4.84 14.79
CA GLU A 120 -3.56 -4.62 14.88
C GLU A 120 -4.32 -5.73 15.66
N ASN A 121 -3.61 -6.70 16.26
CA ASN A 121 -4.17 -7.89 16.91
C ASN A 121 -5.07 -8.74 15.99
N VAL A 122 -4.67 -8.86 14.72
CA VAL A 122 -5.37 -9.63 13.69
C VAL A 122 -4.56 -10.89 13.37
N ASP A 123 -5.24 -12.04 13.35
CA ASP A 123 -4.64 -13.31 12.94
C ASP A 123 -4.57 -13.39 11.40
N LEU A 124 -3.42 -13.75 10.86
CA LEU A 124 -3.23 -13.93 9.41
C LEU A 124 -2.93 -15.40 9.13
N LYS A 125 -3.78 -16.02 8.31
CA LYS A 125 -3.58 -17.39 7.83
C LYS A 125 -3.70 -17.44 6.31
N GLY A 126 -2.56 -17.58 5.64
CA GLY A 126 -2.51 -17.49 4.17
C GLY A 126 -2.92 -16.08 3.74
N THR A 127 -3.97 -15.98 2.94
CA THR A 127 -4.52 -14.70 2.45
C THR A 127 -5.68 -14.17 3.27
N THR A 128 -6.04 -14.84 4.37
CA THR A 128 -7.19 -14.49 5.20
C THR A 128 -6.77 -13.89 6.53
N PHE A 129 -7.24 -12.66 6.79
CA PHE A 129 -7.14 -12.02 8.09
C PHE A 129 -8.38 -12.29 8.94
N ARG A 130 -8.21 -12.51 10.24
CA ARG A 130 -9.29 -12.83 11.16
C ARG A 130 -9.19 -12.02 12.45
N THR A 131 -10.33 -11.48 12.89
CA THR A 131 -10.47 -10.84 14.19
C THR A 131 -11.81 -11.19 14.80
N ASP A 132 -11.89 -11.16 16.12
CA ASP A 132 -13.19 -11.13 16.79
C ASP A 132 -13.77 -9.70 16.65
N VAL A 133 -15.10 -9.59 16.49
CA VAL A 133 -15.83 -8.34 16.31
C VAL A 133 -17.06 -8.33 17.21
N ASP A 134 -17.26 -7.22 17.90
CA ASP A 134 -18.48 -6.95 18.68
C ASP A 134 -19.30 -5.90 17.93
N TYR A 135 -20.59 -6.16 17.74
CA TYR A 135 -21.47 -5.30 16.97
C TYR A 135 -22.88 -5.26 17.53
N SER A 136 -23.50 -4.09 17.41
CA SER A 136 -24.86 -3.85 17.91
C SER A 136 -25.86 -3.85 16.76
N ILE A 137 -27.06 -4.38 17.00
CA ILE A 137 -28.19 -4.37 16.07
C ILE A 137 -29.27 -3.50 16.70
N ALA A 138 -29.48 -2.30 16.15
CA ALA A 138 -30.58 -1.42 16.51
C ALA A 138 -31.71 -1.51 15.47
N GLY A 139 -32.97 -1.68 15.93
CA GLY A 139 -34.17 -1.69 15.09
C GLY A 139 -34.70 -3.09 14.74
N GLY A 140 -35.99 -3.33 14.99
CA GLY A 140 -36.69 -4.56 14.62
C GLY A 140 -36.77 -4.75 13.09
N ASP A 141 -36.49 -5.97 12.65
CA ASP A 141 -36.85 -6.61 11.38
C ASP A 141 -36.47 -5.97 10.03
N GLY A 142 -35.72 -4.85 9.94
CA GLY A 142 -35.45 -4.29 8.60
C GLY A 142 -34.27 -3.35 8.38
N GLY A 143 -33.44 -3.04 9.37
CA GLY A 143 -32.37 -2.07 9.18
C GLY A 143 -31.39 -2.02 10.33
N ALA A 144 -30.51 -3.02 10.39
CA ALA A 144 -29.46 -3.05 11.39
C ALA A 144 -28.47 -1.90 11.15
N VAL A 145 -28.51 -0.88 12.00
CA VAL A 145 -27.37 0.02 12.16
C VAL A 145 -26.33 -0.76 12.94
N VAL A 146 -25.32 -1.26 12.22
CA VAL A 146 -24.26 -2.09 12.80
C VAL A 146 -23.04 -1.22 13.07
N GLU A 147 -22.87 -0.83 14.34
CA GLU A 147 -21.67 -0.12 14.77
C GLU A 147 -20.68 -1.09 15.42
N PRO A 148 -19.46 -1.23 14.87
CA PRO A 148 -18.42 -2.01 15.52
C PRO A 148 -17.93 -1.26 16.76
N GLU A 149 -18.17 -1.81 17.94
CA GLU A 149 -17.67 -1.25 19.21
C GLU A 149 -16.21 -1.66 19.47
N ARG A 150 -15.79 -2.81 18.93
CA ARG A 150 -14.40 -3.27 18.81
C ARG A 150 -14.13 -3.68 17.36
N GLY A 151 -12.95 -3.34 16.83
CA GLY A 151 -12.58 -3.62 15.43
C GLY A 151 -12.22 -2.39 14.59
N THR A 152 -12.12 -1.20 15.18
CA THR A 152 -11.59 0.02 14.50
C THR A 152 -10.19 -0.21 13.91
N ARG A 153 -9.39 -1.04 14.57
CA ARG A 153 -8.07 -1.52 14.12
C ARG A 153 -8.14 -2.33 12.83
N PHE A 154 -9.14 -3.20 12.72
CA PHE A 154 -9.38 -3.98 11.51
C PHE A 154 -9.80 -3.10 10.33
N VAL A 155 -10.63 -2.07 10.56
CA VAL A 155 -10.94 -1.06 9.54
C VAL A 155 -9.65 -0.34 9.08
N GLY A 156 -8.73 -0.06 10.02
CA GLY A 156 -7.41 0.48 9.72
C GLY A 156 -6.56 -0.43 8.83
N LEU A 157 -6.52 -1.73 9.12
CA LEU A 157 -5.84 -2.71 8.28
C LEU A 157 -6.42 -2.78 6.87
N VAL A 158 -7.76 -2.86 6.74
CA VAL A 158 -8.43 -2.88 5.42
C VAL A 158 -8.14 -1.60 4.66
N ARG A 159 -8.18 -0.44 5.33
CA ARG A 159 -7.79 0.84 4.73
C ARG A 159 -6.35 0.81 4.22
N ASP A 160 -5.41 0.32 5.02
CA ASP A 160 -3.99 0.29 4.65
C ASP A 160 -3.73 -0.65 3.47
N LEU A 161 -4.44 -1.79 3.41
CA LEU A 161 -4.45 -2.69 2.25
C LEU A 161 -4.99 -2.00 0.99
N LEU A 162 -6.10 -1.26 1.11
CA LEU A 162 -6.67 -0.50 0.00
C LEU A 162 -5.74 0.60 -0.49
N VAL A 163 -5.14 1.35 0.43
CA VAL A 163 -4.12 2.37 0.13
C VAL A 163 -2.96 1.74 -0.60
N ALA A 164 -2.37 0.67 -0.07
CA ALA A 164 -1.26 0.01 -0.75
C ALA A 164 -1.65 -0.48 -2.14
N ALA A 165 -2.82 -1.10 -2.31
CA ALA A 165 -3.23 -1.65 -3.59
C ALA A 165 -3.46 -0.59 -4.69
N VAL A 166 -4.05 0.55 -4.32
CA VAL A 166 -4.38 1.65 -5.25
C VAL A 166 -3.20 2.59 -5.45
N LEU A 167 -2.40 2.83 -4.41
CA LEU A 167 -1.36 3.86 -4.39
C LEU A 167 0.07 3.31 -4.43
N ASP A 168 0.28 2.00 -4.59
CA ASP A 168 1.61 1.37 -4.67
C ASP A 168 2.57 2.13 -5.59
N GLN A 169 2.15 2.44 -6.82
CA GLN A 169 3.00 3.14 -7.78
C GLN A 169 3.35 4.58 -7.34
N HIS A 170 2.38 5.30 -6.78
CA HIS A 170 2.60 6.67 -6.30
C HIS A 170 3.54 6.67 -5.09
N ILE A 171 3.32 5.77 -4.13
CA ILE A 171 4.16 5.61 -2.94
C ILE A 171 5.59 5.24 -3.35
N ARG A 172 5.77 4.32 -4.30
CA ARG A 172 7.11 3.99 -4.85
C ARG A 172 7.79 5.22 -5.43
N SER A 173 7.08 5.96 -6.27
CA SER A 173 7.63 7.17 -6.92
C SER A 173 8.05 8.23 -5.90
N GLU A 174 7.24 8.48 -4.86
CA GLU A 174 7.61 9.42 -3.80
C GLU A 174 8.78 8.92 -2.97
N TYR A 175 8.80 7.62 -2.65
CA TYR A 175 9.88 7.02 -1.88
C TYR A 175 11.23 7.07 -2.63
N ASP A 176 11.23 6.76 -3.93
CA ASP A 176 12.42 6.84 -4.77
C ASP A 176 12.92 8.29 -4.88
N ALA A 177 12.02 9.27 -5.01
CA ALA A 177 12.37 10.68 -5.02
C ALA A 177 13.02 11.13 -3.69
N ILE A 178 12.48 10.69 -2.55
CA ILE A 178 13.05 10.98 -1.23
C ILE A 178 14.46 10.37 -1.11
N ARG A 179 14.64 9.10 -1.51
CA ARG A 179 15.95 8.45 -1.45
C ARG A 179 16.97 9.14 -2.35
N GLU A 180 16.56 9.59 -3.53
CA GLU A 180 17.46 10.32 -4.42
C GLU A 180 17.84 11.68 -3.82
N GLU A 181 16.89 12.41 -3.23
CA GLU A 181 17.20 13.67 -2.55
C GLU A 181 18.15 13.46 -1.36
N GLU A 182 17.95 12.40 -0.57
CA GLU A 182 18.83 12.04 0.53
C GLU A 182 20.25 11.70 0.05
N ARG A 183 20.38 10.98 -1.08
CA ARG A 183 21.68 10.68 -1.70
C ARG A 183 22.38 11.94 -2.17
N VAL A 184 21.71 12.79 -2.93
CA VAL A 184 22.27 14.07 -3.41
C VAL A 184 22.69 14.94 -2.23
N ARG A 185 21.89 14.99 -1.15
CA ARG A 185 22.21 15.75 0.06
C ARG A 185 23.40 15.15 0.82
N ALA A 186 23.51 13.82 0.88
CA ALA A 186 24.65 13.14 1.51
C ALA A 186 25.94 13.36 0.72
N ASP A 187 25.89 13.27 -0.62
CA ASP A 187 27.04 13.52 -1.49
C ASP A 187 27.49 14.99 -1.38
N ALA A 188 26.56 15.94 -1.40
CA ALA A 188 26.88 17.35 -1.19
C ALA A 188 27.51 17.64 0.18
N ARG A 189 27.08 16.94 1.24
CA ARG A 189 27.71 17.03 2.56
C ARG A 189 29.10 16.41 2.57
N ALA A 190 29.28 15.25 1.95
CA ALA A 190 30.59 14.61 1.85
C ALA A 190 31.61 15.47 1.07
N MET A 191 31.17 16.19 0.03
CA MET A 191 32.02 17.15 -0.69
C MET A 191 32.31 18.42 0.12
N ALA A 192 31.43 18.81 1.04
CA ALA A 192 31.63 19.98 1.89
C ALA A 192 32.50 19.69 3.14
N GLU A 193 32.49 18.45 3.63
CA GLU A 193 33.26 18.02 4.80
C GLU A 193 34.71 17.64 4.44
N ASP A 194 35.01 17.39 3.16
CA ASP A 194 36.34 17.03 2.66
C ASP A 194 36.72 17.93 1.46
N PRO A 195 37.23 19.15 1.69
CA PRO A 195 37.65 20.06 0.63
C PRO A 195 38.83 19.52 -0.19
N ASP A 196 39.61 18.57 0.34
CA ASP A 196 40.75 17.97 -0.37
C ASP A 196 40.28 17.09 -1.56
N ARG A 197 39.03 16.59 -1.54
CA ARG A 197 38.41 15.92 -2.69
C ARG A 197 38.11 16.83 -3.87
N ALA A 198 37.88 18.13 -3.62
CA ALA A 198 37.68 19.09 -4.70
C ALA A 198 39.00 19.35 -5.45
N ASP A 199 40.11 19.40 -4.71
CA ASP A 199 41.46 19.53 -5.26
C ASP A 199 41.88 18.24 -6.01
N GLU A 200 41.58 17.06 -5.46
CA GLU A 200 41.83 15.77 -6.14
C GLU A 200 41.05 15.65 -7.47
N LEU A 201 39.80 16.12 -7.50
CA LEU A 201 38.97 16.13 -8.72
C LEU A 201 39.49 17.15 -9.75
N ALA A 202 39.99 18.30 -9.30
CA ALA A 202 40.62 19.29 -10.17
C ALA A 202 41.92 18.75 -10.80
N GLU A 203 42.75 18.06 -10.01
CA GLU A 203 43.99 17.45 -10.47
C GLU A 203 43.73 16.32 -11.49
N LEU A 204 42.68 15.52 -11.29
CA LEU A 204 42.24 14.48 -12.23
C LEU A 204 41.76 15.08 -13.57
N LEU A 205 40.94 16.13 -13.53
CA LEU A 205 40.47 16.82 -14.74
C LEU A 205 41.62 17.49 -15.51
N GLU A 206 42.65 17.98 -14.80
CA GLU A 206 43.82 18.57 -15.42
C GLU A 206 44.71 17.50 -16.07
N ARG A 207 44.86 16.32 -15.45
CA ARG A 207 45.53 15.17 -16.07
C ARG A 207 44.79 14.63 -17.30
N GLU A 208 43.46 14.53 -17.26
CA GLU A 208 42.69 14.14 -18.44
C GLU A 208 42.85 15.14 -19.59
N ARG A 209 42.85 16.45 -19.29
CA ARG A 209 43.11 17.49 -20.30
C ARG A 209 44.51 17.40 -20.89
N GLN A 210 45.52 17.12 -20.08
CA GLN A 210 46.89 16.94 -20.55
C GLN A 210 47.02 15.68 -21.42
N ALA A 211 46.42 14.56 -21.01
CA ALA A 211 46.41 13.33 -21.80
C ALA A 211 45.72 13.52 -23.16
N HIS A 212 44.59 14.23 -23.21
CA HIS A 212 43.93 14.55 -24.48
C HIS A 212 44.74 15.51 -25.36
N ALA A 213 45.43 16.48 -24.77
CA ALA A 213 46.29 17.40 -25.52
C ALA A 213 47.54 16.70 -26.09
N GLU A 214 48.09 15.70 -25.38
CA GLU A 214 49.21 14.87 -25.85
C GLU A 214 48.77 13.94 -26.98
N ASP A 215 47.61 13.28 -26.86
CA ASP A 215 47.03 12.45 -27.94
C ASP A 215 46.77 13.26 -29.22
N ASP A 216 46.28 14.50 -29.08
CA ASP A 216 46.07 15.40 -30.22
C ASP A 216 47.40 15.87 -30.84
N ALA A 217 48.43 16.13 -30.03
CA ALA A 217 49.75 16.54 -30.50
C ALA A 217 50.47 15.42 -31.26
N ASP A 218 50.41 14.18 -30.74
CA ASP A 218 50.96 12.99 -31.39
C ASP A 218 50.21 12.65 -32.68
N GLY A 219 48.89 12.85 -32.70
CA GLY A 219 48.08 12.73 -33.92
C GLY A 219 48.51 13.71 -35.03
N VAL A 220 48.80 14.97 -34.67
CA VAL A 220 49.26 16.00 -35.62
C VAL A 220 50.70 15.72 -36.09
N ALA A 221 51.59 15.27 -35.21
CA ALA A 221 52.96 14.90 -35.57
C ALA A 221 52.99 13.70 -36.53
N ALA A 222 52.20 12.66 -36.25
CA ALA A 222 52.08 11.49 -37.12
C ALA A 222 51.46 11.83 -38.49
N ALA A 223 50.52 12.78 -38.54
CA ALA A 223 49.96 13.27 -39.80
C ALA A 223 50.99 14.10 -40.60
N ALA A 224 51.80 14.92 -39.93
CA ALA A 224 52.87 15.69 -40.55
C ALA A 224 53.98 14.79 -41.14
N GLU A 225 54.38 13.73 -40.44
CA GLU A 225 55.37 12.76 -40.96
C GLU A 225 54.84 12.02 -42.19
N ARG A 226 53.57 11.61 -42.21
CA ARG A 226 52.95 10.97 -43.39
C ARG A 226 52.87 11.92 -44.59
N ALA A 227 52.57 13.19 -44.34
CA ALA A 227 52.53 14.21 -45.40
C ALA A 227 53.95 14.49 -45.95
N ALA A 228 54.96 14.56 -45.09
CA ALA A 228 56.36 14.70 -45.49
C ALA A 228 56.82 13.49 -46.33
N ALA A 229 56.56 12.26 -45.88
CA ALA A 229 56.91 11.04 -46.61
C ALA A 229 56.19 10.94 -47.98
N ALA A 230 54.92 11.35 -48.06
CA ALA A 230 54.16 11.37 -49.31
C ALA A 230 54.72 12.40 -50.32
N SER A 231 55.16 13.57 -49.84
CA SER A 231 55.78 14.59 -50.69
C SER A 231 57.17 14.17 -51.20
N GLU A 232 57.98 13.50 -50.39
CA GLU A 232 59.29 13.01 -50.80
C GLU A 232 59.18 11.86 -51.83
N ALA A 233 58.16 11.02 -51.71
CA ALA A 233 57.85 9.99 -52.70
C ALA A 233 57.38 10.58 -54.04
N ALA A 234 56.62 11.68 -54.03
CA ALA A 234 56.18 12.39 -55.23
C ALA A 234 57.34 13.06 -55.98
N VAL A 235 58.37 13.55 -55.27
CA VAL A 235 59.56 14.18 -55.86
C VAL A 235 60.53 13.17 -56.50
N ARG A 236 60.58 11.92 -56.01
CA ARG A 236 61.42 10.85 -56.60
C ARG A 236 60.75 10.11 -57.77
N GLY A 237 59.47 10.37 -58.04
CA GLY A 237 58.69 9.75 -59.13
C GLY A 237 58.61 10.57 -60.43
N LEU A 238 59.33 11.70 -60.50
CA LEU A 238 59.54 12.54 -61.68
C LEU A 238 60.99 12.40 -62.17
#